data_AF-A0A7L3AT41-F1
#
_entry.id   AF-A0A7L3AT41-F1
#
_cell.length_a   1.000
_cell.length_b   1.000
_cell.length_c   1.000
_cell.angle_alpha   90.00
_cell.angle_beta   90.00
_cell.angle_gamma   90.00
#
_symmetry.space_group_name_H-M   'P 1'
#
loop_
_entity.id
_entity.type
_entity.pdbx_description
1 polymer ?
#
loop_
_entity_poly.entity_id
_entity_poly.type
_entity_poly.pdbx_seq_one_letter_code
_entity_poly.pdbx_strand_id
1 'polypeptide(L)'
;MVRHFKMQIFGDRQPGYDGKRNMYTAHPLPIGRDRVDMEVTLPGEGKDQTFKVSIQWVSVVSLQLLLEALAGHLNEVPEDSVQALDVITRHLPSMRYTPVGRSFFSPPEGYYHPLGGGREVWFGFHQSVRPAMWNMMLNIDVSATAFYRAQPIIEFMCEVLDIQNINEQTKPLTDSQRVKFTKEIRGLKVEVTHCGQMKRKYRVCNVTRRPASHQTFPLQLENGQAMECTVAQYFKQKYSLQLKYPHLPCLQVGQEQKHTYLPLEVCNIVAGQRCIKKLTDNQTSTMIKATARSAPDRQEEISRLVKSNSMVGGPDPYLKEFGIVVHNEMTELTGRVLPAPMLQYGGRNKTVATPNQGVWDMRGKQFYAGIEIKVWAVACFAPQKQCREDLLKSFTDQLRKISKDAGMPIQGQPCFCKYAQGADSVEPMFKHLKLTYVGLQLIVVILPGKTPVYAEVKRVGDTLLGMATQCVQVKNVVKTSPQTLSNLCLKINAKLGGINNVLVPHQR
;
A
#
# COMPACT_ATOMS: atom_id res chain seq x y z
N MET A 1 23.16 -14.57 -21.19
CA MET A 1 23.05 -14.19 -22.61
C MET A 1 24.21 -13.30 -23.06
N VAL A 2 24.25 -12.00 -22.70
CA VAL A 2 25.27 -11.05 -23.19
C VAL A 2 26.71 -11.57 -23.00
N ARG A 3 27.05 -12.04 -21.79
CA ARG A 3 28.37 -12.63 -21.51
C ARG A 3 28.66 -13.91 -22.31
N HIS A 4 27.65 -14.76 -22.51
CA HIS A 4 27.81 -16.06 -23.18
C HIS A 4 28.03 -15.89 -24.68
N PHE A 5 27.34 -14.93 -25.29
CA PHE A 5 27.41 -14.64 -26.73
C PHE A 5 28.27 -13.39 -27.02
N LYS A 6 29.24 -13.10 -26.14
CA LYS A 6 30.09 -11.90 -26.23
C LYS A 6 30.82 -11.86 -27.58
N MET A 7 31.56 -12.92 -27.93
CA MET A 7 32.39 -12.93 -29.14
C MET A 7 31.56 -12.95 -30.44
N GLN A 8 30.37 -13.54 -30.42
CA GLN A 8 29.57 -13.78 -31.62
C GLN A 8 28.65 -12.60 -31.96
N ILE A 9 28.04 -11.96 -30.95
CA ILE A 9 26.97 -10.99 -31.16
C ILE A 9 27.29 -9.66 -30.47
N PHE A 10 27.59 -9.69 -29.18
CA PHE A 10 27.58 -8.46 -28.37
C PHE A 10 28.89 -7.66 -28.45
N GLY A 11 30.03 -8.31 -28.70
CA GLY A 11 31.36 -7.68 -28.60
C GLY A 11 31.54 -7.06 -27.21
N ASP A 12 32.00 -5.81 -27.16
CA ASP A 12 32.12 -5.04 -25.91
C ASP A 12 30.86 -4.23 -25.54
N ARG A 13 29.80 -4.31 -26.36
CA ARG A 13 28.57 -3.53 -26.17
C ARG A 13 27.86 -3.89 -24.88
N GLN A 14 27.28 -2.87 -24.24
CA GLN A 14 26.48 -3.01 -23.01
C GLN A 14 25.01 -2.69 -23.29
N PRO A 15 24.19 -3.68 -23.72
CA PRO A 15 22.79 -3.43 -24.06
C PRO A 15 21.95 -3.08 -22.83
N GLY A 16 21.03 -2.11 -22.98
CA GLY A 16 19.94 -1.88 -22.03
C GLY A 16 18.77 -2.81 -22.33
N TYR A 17 18.16 -3.42 -21.30
CA TYR A 17 17.05 -4.37 -21.45
C TYR A 17 15.93 -4.11 -20.46
N ASP A 18 14.68 -4.16 -20.93
CA ASP A 18 13.46 -3.85 -20.15
C ASP A 18 12.95 -5.01 -19.29
N GLY A 19 13.62 -6.17 -19.34
CA GLY A 19 13.19 -7.38 -18.63
C GLY A 19 12.08 -8.16 -19.35
N LYS A 20 11.64 -7.73 -20.54
CA LYS A 20 10.53 -8.33 -21.29
C LYS A 20 10.90 -8.64 -22.74
N ARG A 21 10.96 -7.62 -23.61
CA ARG A 21 11.06 -7.79 -25.08
C ARG A 21 11.89 -6.71 -25.77
N ASN A 22 12.23 -5.62 -25.09
CA ASN A 22 12.94 -4.50 -25.72
C ASN A 22 14.37 -4.45 -25.21
N MET A 23 15.32 -4.51 -26.14
CA MET A 23 16.75 -4.37 -25.91
C MET A 23 17.30 -3.27 -26.81
N TYR A 24 18.09 -2.37 -26.23
CA TYR A 24 18.70 -1.24 -26.93
C TYR A 24 20.21 -1.38 -26.91
N THR A 25 20.88 -0.98 -27.99
CA THR A 25 22.36 -0.89 -28.08
C THR A 25 22.76 0.46 -28.65
N ALA A 26 23.87 1.04 -28.19
CA ALA A 26 24.39 2.29 -28.71
C ALA A 26 24.90 2.16 -30.16
N HIS A 27 25.40 0.98 -30.51
CA HIS A 27 25.87 0.64 -31.86
C HIS A 27 25.13 -0.58 -32.41
N PRO A 28 24.94 -0.68 -33.75
CA PRO A 28 24.31 -1.84 -34.37
C PRO A 28 24.98 -3.17 -33.99
N LEU A 29 24.18 -4.21 -33.81
CA LEU A 29 24.65 -5.59 -33.64
C LEU A 29 24.98 -6.21 -35.01
N PRO A 30 25.96 -7.13 -35.10
CA PRO A 30 26.35 -7.79 -36.35
C PRO A 30 25.38 -8.92 -36.75
N ILE A 31 24.07 -8.66 -36.69
CA ILE A 31 23.00 -9.65 -36.96
C ILE A 31 22.15 -9.29 -38.20
N GLY A 32 22.41 -8.15 -38.85
CA GLY A 32 21.58 -7.67 -39.95
C GLY A 32 20.16 -7.30 -39.48
N ARG A 33 19.15 -7.63 -40.29
CA ARG A 33 17.71 -7.44 -39.95
C ARG A 33 16.99 -8.75 -39.63
N ASP A 34 17.67 -9.88 -39.84
CA ASP A 34 17.09 -11.20 -39.67
C ASP A 34 17.01 -11.58 -38.19
N ARG A 35 16.09 -12.51 -37.90
CA ARG A 35 15.95 -13.09 -36.57
C ARG A 35 17.08 -14.07 -36.31
N VAL A 36 17.77 -13.91 -35.19
CA VAL A 36 18.81 -14.83 -34.70
C VAL A 36 18.28 -15.56 -33.47
N ASP A 37 18.20 -16.89 -33.56
CA ASP A 37 17.81 -17.76 -32.46
C ASP A 37 19.04 -18.28 -31.71
N MET A 38 18.93 -18.33 -30.39
CA MET A 38 20.02 -18.66 -29.48
C MET A 38 19.49 -19.54 -28.34
N GLU A 39 20.32 -20.45 -27.83
CA GLU A 39 20.02 -21.18 -26.61
C GLU A 39 20.86 -20.64 -25.45
N VAL A 40 20.18 -20.25 -24.37
CA VAL A 40 20.81 -19.75 -23.15
C VAL A 40 20.46 -20.70 -22.02
N THR A 41 21.46 -21.36 -21.46
CA THR A 41 21.30 -22.18 -20.26
C THR A 41 21.62 -21.35 -19.02
N LEU A 42 20.66 -21.27 -18.10
CA LEU A 42 20.82 -20.65 -16.79
C LEU A 42 20.93 -21.75 -15.72
N PRO A 43 21.80 -21.56 -14.71
CA PRO A 43 21.85 -22.47 -13.57
C PRO A 43 20.51 -22.43 -12.83
N GLY A 44 19.84 -23.58 -12.74
CA GLY A 44 18.59 -23.72 -12.00
C GLY A 44 18.80 -24.31 -10.60
N GLU A 45 17.78 -24.22 -9.75
CA GLU A 45 17.77 -24.88 -8.43
C GLU A 45 17.56 -26.40 -8.60
N GLY A 46 18.62 -27.11 -9.00
CA GLY A 46 18.71 -28.57 -9.09
C GLY A 46 18.84 -29.13 -10.52
N LYS A 47 18.30 -28.44 -11.52
CA LYS A 47 18.57 -28.74 -12.95
C LYS A 47 18.69 -27.43 -13.72
N ASP A 48 19.67 -27.38 -14.60
CA ASP A 48 19.86 -26.27 -15.52
C ASP A 48 18.62 -26.05 -16.38
N GLN A 49 18.29 -24.78 -16.60
CA GLN A 49 17.16 -24.37 -17.42
C GLN A 49 17.65 -23.77 -18.72
N THR A 50 17.36 -24.45 -19.82
CA THR A 50 17.67 -23.96 -21.17
C THR A 50 16.49 -23.17 -21.72
N PHE A 51 16.78 -21.96 -22.19
CA PHE A 51 15.83 -21.06 -22.82
C PHE A 51 16.21 -20.85 -24.28
N LYS A 52 15.21 -20.90 -25.17
CA LYS A 52 15.34 -20.42 -26.55
C LYS A 52 15.05 -18.92 -26.57
N VAL A 53 16.03 -18.13 -26.97
CA VAL A 53 15.97 -16.66 -27.04
C VAL A 53 16.15 -16.24 -28.49
N SER A 54 15.33 -15.31 -28.94
CA SER A 54 15.38 -14.79 -30.31
C SER A 54 15.62 -13.29 -30.28
N ILE A 55 16.59 -12.83 -31.06
CA ILE A 55 16.91 -11.41 -31.22
C ILE A 55 16.62 -11.02 -32.66
N GLN A 56 15.88 -9.94 -32.85
CA GLN A 56 15.55 -9.41 -34.16
C GLN A 56 15.63 -7.87 -34.11
N TRP A 57 16.26 -7.27 -35.12
CA TRP A 57 16.27 -5.82 -35.26
C TRP A 57 14.86 -5.31 -35.59
N VAL A 58 14.45 -4.20 -34.96
CA VAL A 58 13.10 -3.63 -35.12
C VAL A 58 13.14 -2.23 -35.72
N SER A 59 13.84 -1.30 -35.08
CA SER A 59 13.90 0.10 -35.50
C SER A 59 15.17 0.80 -35.00
N VAL A 60 15.40 2.00 -35.52
CA VAL A 60 16.38 2.97 -34.97
C VAL A 60 15.61 4.03 -34.21
N VAL A 61 15.98 4.24 -32.94
CA VAL A 61 15.41 5.29 -32.09
C VAL A 61 16.28 6.54 -32.23
N SER A 62 15.67 7.67 -32.62
CA SER A 62 16.40 8.92 -32.86
C SER A 62 16.38 9.82 -31.63
N LEU A 63 17.51 9.91 -30.94
CA LEU A 63 17.69 10.91 -29.87
C LEU A 63 17.79 12.34 -30.43
N GLN A 64 18.15 12.51 -31.70
CA GLN A 64 18.14 13.81 -32.36
C GLN A 64 16.72 14.39 -32.45
N LEU A 65 15.74 13.57 -32.83
CA LEU A 65 14.32 13.98 -32.84
C LEU A 65 13.84 14.35 -31.43
N LEU A 66 14.31 13.64 -30.41
CA LEU A 66 14.00 13.99 -29.03
C LEU A 66 14.56 15.38 -28.68
N LEU A 67 15.81 15.69 -29.03
CA LEU A 67 16.41 17.00 -28.79
C LEU A 67 15.66 18.12 -29.54
N GLU A 68 15.23 17.88 -30.77
CA GLU A 68 14.41 18.83 -31.54
C GLU A 68 13.04 19.07 -30.89
N ALA A 69 12.40 18.03 -30.35
CA ALA A 69 11.16 18.17 -29.60
C ALA A 69 11.34 18.99 -28.31
N LEU A 70 12.43 18.75 -27.56
CA LEU A 70 12.71 19.50 -26.32
C LEU A 70 13.02 20.97 -26.62
N ALA A 71 13.65 21.28 -27.76
CA ALA A 71 13.88 22.64 -28.23
C ALA A 71 12.60 23.35 -28.73
N GLY A 72 11.47 22.63 -28.80
CA GLY A 72 10.19 23.16 -29.29
C GLY A 72 10.08 23.20 -30.82
N HIS A 73 10.96 22.51 -31.56
CA HIS A 73 10.89 22.41 -33.02
C HIS A 73 9.88 21.36 -33.50
N LEU A 74 9.50 20.42 -32.64
CA LEU A 74 8.45 19.43 -32.90
C LEU A 74 7.28 19.63 -31.95
N ASN A 75 6.07 19.33 -32.43
CA ASN A 75 4.84 19.44 -31.64
C ASN A 75 4.67 18.32 -30.61
N GLU A 76 5.35 17.18 -30.81
CA GLU A 76 5.21 15.98 -30.00
C GLU A 76 6.58 15.45 -29.59
N VAL A 77 6.64 14.89 -28.37
CA VAL A 77 7.84 14.25 -27.84
C VAL A 77 7.87 12.79 -28.31
N PRO A 78 8.93 12.31 -28.98
CA PRO A 78 9.05 10.92 -29.39
C PRO A 78 9.04 9.95 -28.20
N GLU A 79 7.94 9.20 -28.05
CA GLU A 79 7.75 8.29 -26.90
C GLU A 79 8.76 7.14 -26.87
N ASP A 80 9.18 6.65 -28.03
CA ASP A 80 10.16 5.58 -28.18
C ASP A 80 11.55 6.00 -27.67
N SER A 81 11.95 7.25 -27.93
CA SER A 81 13.17 7.85 -27.39
C SER A 81 13.11 8.00 -25.87
N VAL A 82 11.97 8.46 -25.33
CA VAL A 82 11.79 8.54 -23.87
C VAL A 82 11.81 7.15 -23.22
N GLN A 83 11.17 6.16 -23.85
CA GLN A 83 11.17 4.77 -23.39
C GLN A 83 12.57 4.16 -23.42
N ALA A 84 13.34 4.38 -24.50
CA ALA A 84 14.71 3.88 -24.60
C ALA A 84 15.57 4.42 -23.45
N LEU A 85 15.49 5.73 -23.17
CA LEU A 85 16.20 6.35 -22.04
C LEU A 85 15.73 5.81 -20.68
N ASP A 86 14.43 5.59 -20.47
CA ASP A 86 13.93 4.95 -19.23
C ASP A 86 14.51 3.54 -19.06
N VAL A 87 14.55 2.74 -20.13
CA VAL A 87 15.09 1.37 -20.07
C VAL A 87 16.60 1.37 -19.78
N ILE A 88 17.37 2.22 -20.46
CA ILE A 88 18.82 2.31 -20.28
C ILE A 88 19.15 2.75 -18.85
N THR A 89 18.53 3.84 -18.36
CA THR A 89 18.80 4.36 -17.01
C THR A 89 18.37 3.41 -15.90
N ARG A 90 17.42 2.50 -16.17
CA ARG A 90 16.90 1.56 -15.18
C ARG A 90 17.55 0.19 -15.25
N HIS A 91 18.39 -0.07 -16.25
CA HIS A 91 18.91 -1.41 -16.49
C HIS A 91 19.77 -1.93 -15.31
N LEU A 92 20.76 -1.15 -14.87
CA LEU A 92 21.62 -1.53 -13.75
C LEU A 92 20.86 -1.62 -12.41
N PRO A 93 20.04 -0.62 -12.01
CA PRO A 93 19.21 -0.74 -10.81
C PRO A 93 18.29 -1.97 -10.81
N SER A 94 17.72 -2.34 -11.97
CA SER A 94 16.83 -3.51 -12.08
C SER A 94 17.53 -4.85 -11.83
N MET A 95 18.86 -4.90 -12.00
CA MET A 95 19.66 -6.09 -11.70
C MET A 95 20.19 -6.11 -10.27
N ARG A 96 20.42 -4.94 -9.66
CA ARG A 96 20.97 -4.82 -8.30
C ARG A 96 19.91 -4.83 -7.21
N TYR A 97 18.74 -4.27 -7.49
CA TYR A 97 17.68 -4.06 -6.51
C TYR A 97 16.45 -4.90 -6.84
N THR A 98 15.48 -4.89 -5.93
CA THR A 98 14.15 -5.44 -6.19
C THR A 98 13.29 -4.38 -6.87
N PRO A 99 12.97 -4.51 -8.17
CA PRO A 99 12.13 -3.55 -8.87
C PRO A 99 10.66 -3.68 -8.44
N VAL A 100 10.04 -2.56 -8.12
CA VAL A 100 8.63 -2.45 -7.77
C VAL A 100 8.04 -1.24 -8.50
N GLY A 101 7.36 -1.49 -9.62
CA GLY A 101 6.85 -0.41 -10.47
C GLY A 101 8.01 0.40 -11.08
N ARG A 102 8.09 1.69 -10.71
CA ARG A 102 9.17 2.62 -11.09
C ARG A 102 10.18 2.85 -9.95
N SER A 103 10.10 2.07 -8.89
CA SER A 103 10.97 2.17 -7.73
C SER A 103 11.85 0.93 -7.57
N PHE A 104 12.96 1.10 -6.86
CA PHE A 104 13.95 0.08 -6.57
C PHE A 104 14.16 0.00 -5.06
N PHE A 105 14.12 -1.20 -4.50
CA PHE A 105 14.24 -1.43 -3.06
C PHE A 105 15.34 -2.44 -2.75
N SER A 106 16.03 -2.24 -1.63
CA SER A 106 17.05 -3.16 -1.12
C SER A 106 16.66 -3.68 0.26
N PRO A 107 17.18 -4.86 0.66
CA PRO A 107 17.10 -5.30 2.05
C PRO A 107 17.65 -4.24 3.02
N PRO A 108 17.16 -4.19 4.26
CA PRO A 108 17.71 -3.31 5.29
C PRO A 108 19.17 -3.62 5.60
N GLU A 109 20.02 -2.59 5.53
CA GLU A 109 21.42 -2.63 5.95
C GLU A 109 21.63 -1.52 6.99
N GLY A 110 21.98 -1.88 8.22
CA GLY A 110 22.21 -0.90 9.30
C GLY A 110 20.96 -0.27 9.92
N TYR A 111 19.75 -0.72 9.54
CA TYR A 111 18.48 -0.32 10.17
C TYR A 111 17.52 -1.49 10.31
N TYR A 112 16.59 -1.40 11.28
CA TYR A 112 15.58 -2.43 11.51
C TYR A 112 14.23 -1.79 11.86
N HIS A 113 13.24 -1.96 10.99
CA HIS A 113 11.90 -1.42 11.15
C HIS A 113 10.82 -2.50 10.94
N PRO A 114 10.62 -3.37 11.95
CA PRO A 114 9.56 -4.36 11.89
C PRO A 114 8.19 -3.69 11.97
N LEU A 115 7.25 -4.18 11.17
CA LEU A 115 5.85 -3.77 11.22
C LEU A 115 5.01 -4.75 12.07
N GLY A 116 5.52 -5.94 12.36
CA GLY A 116 4.80 -7.05 12.96
C GLY A 116 3.99 -7.86 11.94
N GLY A 117 3.57 -9.07 12.30
CA GLY A 117 2.86 -9.98 11.39
C GLY A 117 3.73 -10.45 10.21
N GLY A 118 5.04 -10.58 10.44
CA GLY A 118 6.02 -11.06 9.47
C GLY A 118 6.47 -10.04 8.42
N ARG A 119 6.23 -8.76 8.68
CA ARG A 119 6.45 -7.66 7.73
C ARG A 119 7.46 -6.66 8.26
N GLU A 120 8.18 -6.02 7.36
CA GLU A 120 9.19 -5.00 7.65
C GLU A 120 9.18 -3.90 6.58
N VAL A 121 9.80 -2.76 6.88
CA VAL A 121 9.97 -1.65 5.94
C VAL A 121 11.28 -1.83 5.18
N TRP A 122 11.22 -1.76 3.85
CA TRP A 122 12.40 -1.57 3.01
C TRP A 122 12.39 -0.15 2.45
N PHE A 123 13.54 0.52 2.54
CA PHE A 123 13.77 1.78 1.84
C PHE A 123 14.33 1.53 0.44
N GLY A 124 14.19 2.54 -0.39
CA GLY A 124 14.53 2.50 -1.79
C GLY A 124 14.33 3.86 -2.42
N PHE A 125 14.25 3.89 -3.74
CA PHE A 125 14.07 5.12 -4.49
C PHE A 125 13.17 4.93 -5.69
N HIS A 126 12.37 5.95 -6.00
CA HIS A 126 11.69 6.11 -7.26
C HIS A 126 12.65 6.67 -8.30
N GLN A 127 12.56 6.17 -9.53
CA GLN A 127 13.30 6.69 -10.67
C GLN A 127 12.37 6.77 -11.88
N SER A 128 12.42 7.90 -12.59
CA SER A 128 11.75 8.05 -13.88
C SER A 128 12.43 9.11 -14.73
N VAL A 129 12.56 8.85 -16.02
CA VAL A 129 13.00 9.84 -17.00
C VAL A 129 11.79 10.63 -17.50
N ARG A 130 11.93 11.96 -17.61
CA ARG A 130 10.84 12.86 -18.06
C ARG A 130 11.35 13.95 -19.00
N PRO A 131 10.64 14.25 -20.10
CA PRO A 131 10.93 15.43 -20.90
C PRO A 131 10.57 16.72 -20.14
N ALA A 132 11.40 17.75 -20.28
CA ALA A 132 11.14 19.11 -19.82
C ALA A 132 11.62 20.13 -20.88
N MET A 133 11.24 21.41 -20.74
CA MET A 133 11.51 22.45 -21.77
C MET A 133 12.97 22.61 -22.18
N TRP A 134 13.93 22.17 -21.37
CA TRP A 134 15.37 22.40 -21.61
C TRP A 134 16.13 21.11 -21.89
N ASN A 135 15.74 20.03 -21.22
CA ASN A 135 16.47 18.76 -21.23
C ASN A 135 15.58 17.62 -20.72
N MET A 136 16.09 16.40 -20.83
CA MET A 136 15.57 15.25 -20.12
C MET A 136 15.92 15.35 -18.63
N MET A 137 14.93 15.06 -17.78
CA MET A 137 15.03 15.13 -16.33
C MET A 137 14.99 13.73 -15.75
N LEU A 138 16.00 13.38 -14.94
CA LEU A 138 15.96 12.19 -14.11
C LEU A 138 15.28 12.56 -12.78
N ASN A 139 14.01 12.19 -12.64
CA ASN A 139 13.25 12.43 -11.43
C ASN A 139 13.48 11.30 -10.41
N ILE A 140 14.20 11.63 -9.34
CA ILE A 140 14.53 10.75 -8.22
C ILE A 140 13.81 11.19 -6.96
N ASP A 141 13.29 10.23 -6.19
CA ASP A 141 12.71 10.49 -4.88
C ASP A 141 12.95 9.29 -3.95
N VAL A 142 13.12 9.52 -2.66
CA VAL A 142 13.21 8.44 -1.67
C VAL A 142 11.85 7.79 -1.47
N SER A 143 11.85 6.48 -1.29
CA SER A 143 10.62 5.70 -1.15
C SER A 143 10.79 4.60 -0.10
N ALA A 144 9.68 4.22 0.52
CA ALA A 144 9.63 3.13 1.48
C ALA A 144 8.37 2.28 1.23
N THR A 145 8.51 0.96 1.32
CA THR A 145 7.35 0.06 1.20
C THR A 145 7.51 -1.19 2.06
N ALA A 146 6.41 -1.90 2.29
CA ALA A 146 6.39 -3.07 3.15
C ALA A 146 6.82 -4.32 2.37
N PHE A 147 7.72 -5.11 2.96
CA PHE A 147 8.15 -6.41 2.49
C PHE A 147 7.88 -7.46 3.56
N TYR A 148 7.77 -8.72 3.15
CA TYR A 148 7.80 -9.85 4.08
C TYR A 148 9.25 -10.12 4.49
N ARG A 149 9.49 -10.24 5.81
CA ARG A 149 10.82 -10.53 6.34
C ARG A 149 11.25 -11.92 5.88
N ALA A 150 12.50 -12.05 5.45
CA ALA A 150 13.12 -13.36 5.20
C ALA A 150 13.38 -14.06 6.53
N GLN A 151 12.55 -15.05 6.88
CA GLN A 151 12.56 -15.70 8.20
C GLN A 151 11.98 -17.12 8.11
N PRO A 152 12.23 -17.99 9.12
CA PRO A 152 11.56 -19.28 9.25
C PRO A 152 10.03 -19.15 9.28
N ILE A 153 9.32 -20.08 8.65
CA ILE A 153 7.84 -20.06 8.61
C ILE A 153 7.23 -20.21 10.00
N ILE A 154 7.92 -20.90 10.92
CA ILE A 154 7.51 -20.99 12.32
C ILE A 154 7.47 -19.60 12.97
N GLU A 155 8.51 -18.78 12.81
CA GLU A 155 8.54 -17.41 13.34
C GLU A 155 7.48 -16.53 12.67
N PHE A 156 7.34 -16.63 11.35
CA PHE A 156 6.30 -15.93 10.61
C PHE A 156 4.89 -16.27 11.12
N MET A 157 4.62 -17.56 11.39
CA MET A 157 3.36 -18.01 11.98
C MET A 157 3.16 -17.42 13.37
N CYS A 158 4.19 -17.42 14.22
CA CYS A 158 4.12 -16.84 15.56
C CYS A 158 3.78 -15.36 15.51
N GLU A 159 4.42 -14.58 14.63
CA GLU A 159 4.12 -13.16 14.47
C GLU A 159 2.71 -12.89 13.93
N VAL A 160 2.18 -13.75 13.05
CA VAL A 160 0.82 -13.61 12.50
C VAL A 160 -0.25 -13.99 13.54
N LEU A 161 0.04 -14.98 14.37
CA LEU A 161 -0.90 -15.51 15.38
C LEU A 161 -0.72 -14.91 16.76
N ASP A 162 0.21 -13.96 16.91
CA ASP A 162 0.56 -13.30 18.18
C ASP A 162 0.99 -14.32 19.27
N ILE A 163 1.70 -15.39 18.84
CA ILE A 163 2.25 -16.43 19.73
C ILE A 163 3.65 -15.98 20.19
N GLN A 164 3.82 -15.79 21.50
CA GLN A 164 5.10 -15.35 22.08
C GLN A 164 6.15 -16.45 22.07
N ASN A 165 5.75 -17.68 22.40
CA ASN A 165 6.65 -18.82 22.53
C ASN A 165 6.06 -20.04 21.82
N ILE A 166 6.74 -20.51 20.77
CA ILE A 166 6.29 -21.69 20.01
C ILE A 166 6.26 -22.97 20.86
N ASN A 167 7.10 -23.06 21.90
CA ASN A 167 7.18 -24.24 22.74
C ASN A 167 5.95 -24.41 23.64
N GLU A 168 5.19 -23.34 23.89
CA GLU A 168 3.91 -23.40 24.61
C GLU A 168 2.77 -23.88 23.71
N GLN A 169 2.93 -23.77 22.38
CA GLN A 169 1.97 -24.26 21.42
C GLN A 169 2.15 -25.78 21.22
N THR A 170 1.72 -26.58 22.20
CA THR A 170 1.77 -28.05 22.15
C THR A 170 0.57 -28.67 21.44
N LYS A 171 -0.51 -27.90 21.23
CA LYS A 171 -1.74 -28.33 20.57
C LYS A 171 -1.79 -27.89 19.10
N PRO A 172 -2.53 -28.60 18.23
CA PRO A 172 -2.81 -28.14 16.88
C PRO A 172 -3.46 -26.75 16.87
N LEU A 173 -3.28 -26.02 15.76
CA LEU A 173 -3.94 -24.72 15.58
C LEU A 173 -5.46 -24.89 15.56
N THR A 174 -6.17 -23.99 16.24
CA THR A 174 -7.63 -23.89 16.09
C THR A 174 -8.01 -23.54 14.64
N ASP A 175 -9.24 -23.84 14.23
CA ASP A 175 -9.71 -23.50 12.88
C ASP A 175 -9.58 -22.00 12.57
N SER A 176 -9.86 -21.14 13.56
CA SER A 176 -9.70 -19.68 13.43
C SER A 176 -8.25 -19.27 13.22
N GLN A 177 -7.32 -19.81 14.03
CA GLN A 177 -5.87 -19.57 13.87
C GLN A 177 -5.37 -20.06 12.51
N ARG A 178 -5.74 -21.29 12.11
CA ARG A 178 -5.35 -21.84 10.80
C ARG A 178 -5.84 -20.96 9.67
N VAL A 179 -7.10 -20.51 9.70
CA VAL A 179 -7.66 -19.62 8.67
C VAL A 179 -6.94 -18.26 8.65
N LYS A 180 -6.64 -17.66 9.82
CA LYS A 180 -5.86 -16.42 9.93
C LYS A 180 -4.47 -16.60 9.30
N PHE A 181 -3.74 -17.65 9.66
CA PHE A 181 -2.43 -17.96 9.12
C PHE A 181 -2.47 -18.23 7.60
N THR A 182 -3.45 -19.03 7.15
CA THR A 182 -3.63 -19.36 5.72
C THR A 182 -3.85 -18.10 4.89
N LYS A 183 -4.68 -17.17 5.38
CA LYS A 183 -4.92 -15.88 4.73
C LYS A 183 -3.64 -15.06 4.58
N GLU A 184 -2.67 -15.19 5.49
CA GLU A 184 -1.41 -14.45 5.45
C GLU A 184 -0.34 -15.13 4.57
N ILE A 185 -0.17 -16.45 4.67
CA ILE A 185 0.90 -17.17 3.94
C ILE A 185 0.54 -17.52 2.48
N ARG A 186 -0.76 -17.68 2.16
CA ARG A 186 -1.19 -18.06 0.81
C ARG A 186 -0.70 -17.04 -0.22
N GLY A 187 -0.08 -17.55 -1.28
CA GLY A 187 0.52 -16.79 -2.38
C GLY A 187 1.99 -16.44 -2.18
N LEU A 188 2.55 -16.56 -0.96
CA LEU A 188 3.97 -16.28 -0.71
C LEU A 188 4.87 -17.40 -1.24
N LYS A 189 6.08 -17.04 -1.63
CA LYS A 189 7.15 -17.97 -1.98
C LYS A 189 7.92 -18.37 -0.72
N VAL A 190 8.21 -19.65 -0.61
CA VAL A 190 9.01 -20.24 0.46
C VAL A 190 10.15 -21.05 -0.14
N GLU A 191 11.27 -21.14 0.57
CA GLU A 191 12.40 -22.00 0.22
C GLU A 191 12.57 -23.10 1.27
N VAL A 192 12.97 -24.28 0.82
CA VAL A 192 13.19 -25.42 1.72
C VAL A 192 14.60 -25.43 2.30
N THR A 193 14.72 -25.91 3.53
CA THR A 193 16.00 -25.97 4.27
C THR A 193 16.53 -27.39 4.48
N HIS A 194 15.72 -28.43 4.20
CA HIS A 194 16.06 -29.83 4.47
C HIS A 194 16.89 -30.51 3.35
N CYS A 195 17.13 -29.85 2.22
CA CYS A 195 17.85 -30.41 1.07
C CYS A 195 19.32 -29.94 0.95
N GLY A 196 19.96 -29.61 2.07
CA GLY A 196 21.36 -29.17 2.10
C GLY A 196 21.61 -27.90 1.27
N GLN A 197 22.49 -27.98 0.27
CA GLN A 197 22.81 -26.84 -0.60
C GLN A 197 21.70 -26.49 -1.61
N MET A 198 20.74 -27.40 -1.86
CA MET A 198 19.63 -27.16 -2.77
C MET A 198 18.50 -26.39 -2.09
N LYS A 199 18.46 -25.06 -2.29
CA LYS A 199 17.42 -24.16 -1.78
C LYS A 199 16.23 -24.04 -2.74
N ARG A 200 15.50 -25.13 -2.95
CA ARG A 200 14.37 -25.12 -3.88
C ARG A 200 13.24 -24.20 -3.41
N LYS A 201 12.79 -23.30 -4.28
CA LYS A 201 11.67 -22.38 -4.03
C LYS A 201 10.33 -22.92 -4.51
N TYR A 202 9.30 -22.64 -3.72
CA TYR A 202 7.91 -22.99 -4.02
C TYR A 202 6.97 -21.83 -3.71
N ARG A 203 5.81 -21.79 -4.37
CA ARG A 203 4.72 -20.88 -4.00
C ARG A 203 3.69 -21.65 -3.17
N VAL A 204 3.32 -21.09 -2.02
CA VAL A 204 2.28 -21.63 -1.14
C VAL A 204 0.92 -21.39 -1.75
N CYS A 205 0.16 -22.46 -1.96
CA CYS A 205 -1.21 -22.39 -2.46
C CYS A 205 -2.24 -22.64 -1.35
N ASN A 206 -1.90 -23.41 -0.31
CA ASN A 206 -2.80 -23.65 0.83
C ASN A 206 -2.05 -24.04 2.12
N VAL A 207 -2.81 -24.19 3.20
CA VAL A 207 -2.34 -24.78 4.47
C VAL A 207 -3.26 -25.94 4.83
N THR A 208 -2.69 -27.09 5.20
CA THR A 208 -3.48 -28.30 5.44
C THR A 208 -4.34 -28.19 6.69
N ARG A 209 -5.52 -28.83 6.68
CA ARG A 209 -6.36 -28.95 7.87
C ARG A 209 -5.77 -29.92 8.89
N ARG A 210 -5.23 -31.06 8.41
CA ARG A 210 -4.60 -32.07 9.25
C ARG A 210 -3.15 -31.66 9.59
N PRO A 211 -2.67 -31.99 10.80
CA PRO A 211 -1.28 -31.76 11.20
C PRO A 211 -0.33 -32.67 10.41
N ALA A 212 0.98 -32.36 10.39
CA ALA A 212 1.99 -33.13 9.66
C ALA A 212 2.06 -34.61 10.08
N SER A 213 1.73 -34.91 11.34
CA SER A 213 1.60 -36.29 11.88
C SER A 213 0.46 -37.11 11.25
N HIS A 214 -0.58 -36.46 10.71
CA HIS A 214 -1.79 -37.12 10.19
C HIS A 214 -2.13 -36.73 8.75
N GLN A 215 -1.46 -35.73 8.19
CA GLN A 215 -1.58 -35.37 6.79
C GLN A 215 -0.88 -36.43 5.96
N THR A 216 -1.63 -37.07 5.07
CA THR A 216 -1.13 -38.12 4.20
C THR A 216 -1.08 -37.68 2.75
N PHE A 217 -0.34 -38.42 1.94
CA PHE A 217 -0.31 -38.32 0.49
C PHE A 217 0.06 -39.69 -0.12
N PRO A 218 -0.34 -39.95 -1.38
CA PRO A 218 0.04 -41.18 -2.06
C PRO A 218 1.52 -41.12 -2.46
N LEU A 219 2.34 -41.95 -1.82
CA LEU A 219 3.75 -42.15 -2.13
C LEU A 219 3.90 -43.35 -3.06
N GLN A 220 4.46 -43.15 -4.26
CA GLN A 220 4.82 -44.26 -5.13
C GLN A 220 6.08 -44.96 -4.61
N LEU A 221 5.96 -46.27 -4.39
CA LEU A 221 7.06 -47.16 -4.05
C LEU A 221 7.80 -47.61 -5.32
N GLU A 222 9.02 -48.14 -5.17
CA GLU A 222 9.86 -48.60 -6.30
C GLU A 222 9.20 -49.74 -7.10
N ASN A 223 8.30 -50.51 -6.47
CA ASN A 223 7.52 -51.56 -7.11
C ASN A 223 6.29 -51.04 -7.90
N GLY A 224 6.11 -49.72 -8.02
CA GLY A 224 4.99 -49.08 -8.72
C GLY A 224 3.68 -48.99 -7.93
N GLN A 225 3.60 -49.56 -6.72
CA GLN A 225 2.42 -49.44 -5.86
C GLN A 225 2.39 -48.08 -5.16
N ALA A 226 1.19 -47.52 -4.98
CA ALA A 226 0.99 -46.31 -4.19
C ALA A 226 0.64 -46.68 -2.75
N MET A 227 1.41 -46.16 -1.79
CA MET A 227 1.14 -46.30 -0.36
C MET A 227 0.81 -44.93 0.23
N GLU A 228 -0.25 -44.86 1.04
CA GLU A 228 -0.54 -43.67 1.84
C GLU A 228 0.53 -43.51 2.92
N CYS A 229 1.28 -42.41 2.87
CA CYS A 229 2.33 -42.09 3.83
C CYS A 229 2.04 -40.74 4.48
N THR A 230 2.23 -40.63 5.80
CA THR A 230 2.12 -39.33 6.46
C THR A 230 3.32 -38.45 6.14
N VAL A 231 3.14 -37.13 6.15
CA VAL A 231 4.24 -36.18 5.95
C VAL A 231 5.34 -36.41 7.00
N ALA A 232 4.99 -36.60 8.26
CA ALA A 232 5.97 -36.86 9.33
C ALA A 232 6.77 -38.15 9.10
N GLN A 233 6.12 -39.25 8.71
CA GLN A 233 6.82 -40.51 8.41
C GLN A 233 7.73 -40.37 7.20
N TYR A 234 7.27 -39.72 6.12
CA TYR A 234 8.07 -39.48 4.93
C TYR A 234 9.35 -38.71 5.26
N PHE A 235 9.26 -37.62 6.03
CA PHE A 235 10.44 -36.82 6.39
C PHE A 235 11.42 -37.60 7.29
N LYS A 236 10.90 -38.43 8.21
CA LYS A 236 11.72 -39.30 9.06
C LYS A 236 12.47 -40.36 8.24
N GLN A 237 11.80 -40.99 7.27
CA GLN A 237 12.38 -42.07 6.47
C GLN A 237 13.30 -41.57 5.35
N LYS A 238 12.85 -40.55 4.59
CA LYS A 238 13.57 -40.08 3.40
C LYS A 238 14.75 -39.16 3.72
N TYR A 239 14.62 -38.35 4.76
CA TYR A 239 15.60 -37.30 5.11
C TYR A 239 16.22 -37.49 6.50
N SER A 240 15.92 -38.60 7.19
CA SER A 240 16.35 -38.82 8.58
C SER A 240 16.01 -37.65 9.52
N LEU A 241 14.91 -36.95 9.24
CA LEU A 241 14.53 -35.71 9.92
C LEU A 241 13.32 -35.97 10.81
N GLN A 242 13.53 -35.97 12.12
CA GLN A 242 12.45 -36.04 13.10
C GLN A 242 11.85 -34.65 13.31
N LEU A 243 10.57 -34.50 12.97
CA LEU A 243 9.90 -33.21 13.10
C LEU A 243 9.78 -32.79 14.56
N LYS A 244 10.10 -31.53 14.85
CA LYS A 244 9.95 -30.93 16.20
C LYS A 244 8.51 -30.55 16.50
N TYR A 245 7.77 -30.12 15.47
CA TYR A 245 6.39 -29.65 15.59
C TYR A 245 5.41 -30.46 14.71
N PRO A 246 5.32 -31.80 14.89
CA PRO A 246 4.48 -32.67 14.05
C PRO A 246 2.96 -32.45 14.24
N HIS A 247 2.55 -31.72 15.27
CA HIS A 247 1.18 -31.30 15.55
C HIS A 247 0.76 -30.04 14.79
N LEU A 248 1.68 -29.35 14.12
CA LEU A 248 1.37 -28.20 13.25
C LEU A 248 0.97 -28.65 11.83
N PRO A 249 0.22 -27.82 11.09
CA PRO A 249 -0.15 -28.15 9.71
C PRO A 249 1.04 -28.09 8.75
N CYS A 250 0.82 -28.49 7.50
CA CYS A 250 1.78 -28.37 6.41
C CYS A 250 1.40 -27.22 5.46
N LEU A 251 2.39 -26.67 4.77
CA LEU A 251 2.17 -25.85 3.59
C LEU A 251 1.90 -26.76 2.39
N GLN A 252 0.79 -26.54 1.69
CA GLN A 252 0.60 -27.10 0.35
C GLN A 252 1.21 -26.13 -0.66
N VAL A 253 2.04 -26.65 -1.56
CA VAL A 253 2.80 -25.83 -2.50
C VAL A 253 2.71 -26.32 -3.94
N GLY A 254 2.93 -25.43 -4.90
CA GLY A 254 2.86 -25.76 -6.32
C GLY A 254 1.42 -25.78 -6.84
N GLN A 255 1.03 -26.85 -7.53
CA GLN A 255 -0.32 -27.01 -8.09
C GLN A 255 -1.30 -27.46 -7.00
N GLU A 256 -2.42 -26.76 -6.84
CA GLU A 256 -3.44 -27.08 -5.82
C GLU A 256 -4.05 -28.49 -5.99
N GLN A 257 -4.06 -29.01 -7.23
CA GLN A 257 -4.54 -30.36 -7.53
C GLN A 257 -3.52 -31.46 -7.15
N LYS A 258 -2.30 -31.09 -6.77
CA LYS A 258 -1.23 -32.02 -6.39
C LYS A 258 -1.02 -32.02 -4.87
N HIS A 259 -0.38 -33.09 -4.40
CA HIS A 259 -0.23 -33.43 -2.98
C HIS A 259 1.18 -33.11 -2.45
N THR A 260 1.75 -31.96 -2.82
CA THR A 260 3.08 -31.55 -2.33
C THR A 260 2.94 -30.77 -1.02
N TYR A 261 3.27 -31.42 0.09
CA TYR A 261 3.16 -30.87 1.43
C TYR A 261 4.54 -30.68 2.08
N LEU A 262 4.76 -29.51 2.67
CA LEU A 262 5.99 -29.17 3.37
C LEU A 262 5.69 -28.85 4.85
N PRO A 263 6.35 -29.50 5.83
CA PRO A 263 6.30 -29.08 7.22
C PRO A 263 6.75 -27.61 7.38
N LEU A 264 6.15 -26.89 8.33
CA LEU A 264 6.48 -25.47 8.53
C LEU A 264 7.95 -25.27 8.90
N GLU A 265 8.51 -26.15 9.72
CA GLU A 265 9.88 -26.07 10.24
C GLU A 265 11.00 -26.30 9.21
N VAL A 266 10.66 -26.77 8.01
CA VAL A 266 11.63 -26.96 6.91
C VAL A 266 11.54 -25.89 5.83
N CYS A 267 10.88 -24.76 6.13
CA CYS A 267 10.61 -23.70 5.18
C CYS A 267 10.99 -22.32 5.74
N ASN A 268 11.55 -21.48 4.87
CA ASN A 268 11.77 -20.05 5.11
C ASN A 268 10.97 -19.21 4.10
N ILE A 269 10.54 -18.01 4.52
CA ILE A 269 10.03 -16.98 3.60
C ILE A 269 11.19 -16.52 2.71
N VAL A 270 10.98 -16.55 1.38
CA VAL A 270 11.96 -16.03 0.42
C VAL A 270 12.05 -14.50 0.56
N ALA A 271 13.28 -13.95 0.56
CA ALA A 271 13.53 -12.51 0.62
C ALA A 271 12.97 -11.74 -0.59
N GLY A 272 12.81 -10.42 -0.45
CA GLY A 272 12.42 -9.53 -1.56
C GLY A 272 10.96 -9.67 -2.01
N GLN A 273 10.09 -10.23 -1.17
CA GLN A 273 8.66 -10.32 -1.46
C GLN A 273 7.89 -9.12 -0.92
N ARG A 274 7.47 -8.22 -1.81
CA ARG A 274 6.64 -7.07 -1.45
C ARG A 274 5.30 -7.50 -0.84
N CYS A 275 4.92 -6.86 0.27
CA CYS A 275 3.58 -7.00 0.83
C CYS A 275 2.57 -6.18 0.02
N ILE A 276 1.70 -6.87 -0.72
CA ILE A 276 0.61 -6.26 -1.49
C ILE A 276 -0.67 -6.17 -0.65
N LYS A 277 -0.79 -7.00 0.39
CA LYS A 277 -1.94 -6.98 1.30
C LYS A 277 -1.96 -5.66 2.09
N LYS A 278 -3.17 -5.16 2.33
CA LYS A 278 -3.35 -3.94 3.12
C LYS A 278 -2.73 -4.13 4.51
N LEU A 279 -1.94 -3.13 4.94
CA LEU A 279 -1.41 -3.08 6.29
C LEU A 279 -2.55 -2.87 7.30
N THR A 280 -2.39 -3.42 8.50
CA THR A 280 -3.28 -3.09 9.62
C THR A 280 -3.13 -1.63 10.02
N ASP A 281 -4.09 -1.09 10.78
CA ASP A 281 -4.03 0.31 11.24
C ASP A 281 -2.76 0.55 12.09
N ASN A 282 -2.38 -0.43 12.92
CA ASN A 282 -1.14 -0.39 13.71
C ASN A 282 0.12 -0.43 12.83
N GLN A 283 0.18 -1.36 11.86
CA GLN A 283 1.30 -1.44 10.90
C GLN A 283 1.43 -0.15 10.10
N THR A 284 0.31 0.45 9.69
CA THR A 284 0.29 1.73 8.97
C THR A 284 0.85 2.84 9.85
N SER A 285 0.46 2.90 11.12
CA SER A 285 1.03 3.88 12.05
C SER A 285 2.53 3.70 12.24
N THR A 286 3.02 2.46 12.38
CA THR A 286 4.45 2.18 12.51
C THR A 286 5.21 2.55 11.25
N MET A 287 4.66 2.22 10.07
CA MET A 287 5.24 2.59 8.78
C MET A 287 5.36 4.11 8.63
N ILE A 288 4.31 4.87 8.96
CA ILE A 288 4.34 6.35 8.89
C ILE A 288 5.41 6.90 9.83
N LYS A 289 5.50 6.39 11.07
CA LYS A 289 6.52 6.84 12.03
C LYS A 289 7.95 6.56 11.56
N ALA A 290 8.18 5.41 10.93
CA ALA A 290 9.50 5.06 10.41
C ALA A 290 9.90 5.89 9.17
N THR A 291 8.93 6.34 8.38
CA THR A 291 9.17 6.93 7.05
C THR A 291 8.92 8.44 6.97
N ALA A 292 8.29 9.04 7.98
CA ALA A 292 8.09 10.48 8.05
C ALA A 292 9.44 11.20 8.08
N ARG A 293 9.62 12.16 7.18
CA ARG A 293 10.78 13.05 7.06
C ARG A 293 10.30 14.47 6.82
N SER A 294 11.02 15.44 7.37
CA SER A 294 10.78 16.85 7.03
C SER A 294 11.23 17.13 5.59
N ALA A 295 10.80 18.26 5.01
CA ALA A 295 11.24 18.61 3.66
C ALA A 295 12.77 18.79 3.55
N PRO A 296 13.46 19.47 4.49
CA PRO A 296 14.93 19.54 4.49
C PRO A 296 15.60 18.17 4.59
N ASP A 297 15.15 17.30 5.51
CA ASP A 297 15.74 15.96 5.67
C ASP A 297 15.56 15.12 4.40
N ARG A 298 14.37 15.18 3.79
CA ARG A 298 14.08 14.47 2.53
C ARG A 298 14.94 14.99 1.38
N GLN A 299 15.11 16.32 1.29
CA GLN A 299 15.99 16.94 0.30
C GLN A 299 17.43 16.43 0.47
N GLU A 300 17.93 16.40 1.72
CA GLU A 300 19.27 15.91 2.01
C GLU A 300 19.41 14.41 1.72
N GLU A 301 18.43 13.58 2.08
CA GLU A 301 18.42 12.16 1.75
C GLU A 301 18.46 11.92 0.23
N ILE A 302 17.69 12.66 -0.56
CA ILE A 302 17.73 12.57 -2.03
C ILE A 302 19.10 13.01 -2.55
N SER A 303 19.63 14.14 -2.07
CA SER A 303 20.96 14.62 -2.47
C SER A 303 22.07 13.61 -2.13
N ARG A 304 22.02 12.99 -0.95
CA ARG A 304 22.95 11.92 -0.56
C ARG A 304 22.77 10.69 -1.43
N LEU A 305 21.55 10.29 -1.76
CA LEU A 305 21.28 9.16 -2.64
C LEU A 305 21.93 9.37 -4.02
N VAL A 306 21.74 10.56 -4.62
CA VAL A 306 22.34 10.91 -5.92
C VAL A 306 23.86 11.02 -5.84
N LYS A 307 24.41 11.67 -4.79
CA LYS A 307 25.86 11.87 -4.60
C LYS A 307 26.63 10.62 -4.21
N SER A 308 26.00 9.72 -3.46
CA SER A 308 26.66 8.55 -2.87
C SER A 308 27.25 7.60 -3.91
N ASN A 309 26.94 7.78 -5.21
CA ASN A 309 27.52 7.09 -6.37
C ASN A 309 27.60 5.57 -6.21
N SER A 310 26.91 4.99 -5.24
CA SER A 310 27.01 3.58 -4.83
C SER A 310 25.65 2.92 -4.96
N MET A 311 24.57 3.70 -4.77
CA MET A 311 23.20 3.29 -5.05
C MET A 311 22.74 3.55 -6.50
N VAL A 312 23.40 4.50 -7.20
CA VAL A 312 23.33 4.69 -8.67
C VAL A 312 24.58 4.13 -9.37
N GLY A 313 25.52 3.54 -8.62
CA GLY A 313 26.40 2.48 -9.10
C GLY A 313 27.71 2.84 -9.81
N GLY A 314 28.43 3.86 -9.35
CA GLY A 314 29.69 4.31 -9.92
C GLY A 314 29.43 4.93 -11.28
N PRO A 315 30.43 5.05 -12.16
CA PRO A 315 30.14 5.26 -13.58
C PRO A 315 29.32 4.07 -14.07
N ASP A 316 27.99 4.22 -14.15
CA ASP A 316 27.10 3.21 -14.68
C ASP A 316 27.60 2.86 -16.10
N PRO A 317 28.09 1.62 -16.32
CA PRO A 317 28.71 1.26 -17.59
C PRO A 317 27.70 1.31 -18.74
N TYR A 318 26.41 1.15 -18.45
CA TYR A 318 25.34 1.27 -19.44
C TYR A 318 25.07 2.75 -19.76
N LEU A 319 25.03 3.65 -18.78
CA LEU A 319 24.93 5.09 -19.08
C LEU A 319 26.13 5.57 -19.89
N LYS A 320 27.34 5.13 -19.54
CA LYS A 320 28.58 5.47 -20.24
C LYS A 320 28.57 4.99 -21.70
N GLU A 321 28.13 3.76 -21.95
CA GLU A 321 27.99 3.19 -23.30
C GLU A 321 27.10 4.06 -24.20
N PHE A 322 26.01 4.59 -23.64
CA PHE A 322 25.06 5.44 -24.37
C PHE A 322 25.40 6.95 -24.32
N GLY A 323 26.53 7.33 -23.73
CA GLY A 323 26.94 8.73 -23.60
C GLY A 323 26.01 9.59 -22.75
N ILE A 324 25.24 8.98 -21.84
CA ILE A 324 24.28 9.68 -20.97
C ILE A 324 25.03 10.21 -19.74
N VAL A 325 24.91 11.52 -19.51
CA VAL A 325 25.46 12.19 -18.32
C VAL A 325 24.31 12.69 -17.46
N VAL A 326 24.36 12.40 -16.16
CA VAL A 326 23.37 12.82 -15.17
C VAL A 326 24.02 13.80 -14.21
N HIS A 327 23.44 15.00 -14.09
CA HIS A 327 23.85 15.97 -13.09
C HIS A 327 23.47 15.51 -11.68
N ASN A 328 24.34 15.78 -10.71
CA ASN A 328 24.25 15.32 -9.33
C ASN A 328 23.64 16.34 -8.35
N GLU A 329 23.29 17.52 -8.85
CA GLU A 329 22.60 18.56 -8.08
C GLU A 329 21.14 18.69 -8.53
N MET A 330 20.27 19.06 -7.59
CA MET A 330 18.87 19.34 -7.90
C MET A 330 18.77 20.55 -8.82
N THR A 331 17.89 20.49 -9.81
CA THR A 331 17.64 21.61 -10.72
C THR A 331 17.03 22.79 -9.97
N GLU A 332 17.68 23.95 -10.08
CA GLU A 332 17.16 25.20 -9.53
C GLU A 332 16.01 25.73 -10.38
N LEU A 333 14.91 26.10 -9.71
CA LEU A 333 13.71 26.64 -10.35
C LEU A 333 13.19 27.83 -9.55
N THR A 334 12.82 28.90 -10.24
CA THR A 334 12.15 30.05 -9.63
C THR A 334 10.65 29.79 -9.53
N GLY A 335 10.18 29.49 -8.32
CA GLY A 335 8.75 29.35 -8.02
C GLY A 335 8.03 30.70 -7.88
N ARG A 336 6.70 30.68 -7.93
CA ARG A 336 5.84 31.83 -7.60
C ARG A 336 4.86 31.44 -6.51
N VAL A 337 4.77 32.24 -5.45
CA VAL A 337 3.75 32.07 -4.40
C VAL A 337 2.54 32.91 -4.80
N LEU A 338 1.46 32.25 -5.21
CA LEU A 338 0.23 32.93 -5.60
C LEU A 338 -0.46 33.55 -4.38
N PRO A 339 -1.09 34.73 -4.52
CA PRO A 339 -1.89 35.30 -3.45
C PRO A 339 -3.08 34.38 -3.12
N ALA A 340 -3.33 34.14 -1.84
CA ALA A 340 -4.46 33.34 -1.40
C ALA A 340 -5.77 34.11 -1.62
N PRO A 341 -6.84 33.46 -2.14
CA PRO A 341 -8.12 34.12 -2.31
C PRO A 341 -8.77 34.39 -0.94
N MET A 342 -9.52 35.49 -0.86
CA MET A 342 -10.27 35.85 0.33
C MET A 342 -11.60 35.10 0.38
N LEU A 343 -12.01 34.70 1.58
CA LEU A 343 -13.21 33.89 1.80
C LEU A 343 -14.28 34.72 2.50
N GLN A 344 -15.40 34.94 1.83
CA GLN A 344 -16.54 35.65 2.38
C GLN A 344 -17.45 34.71 3.18
N TYR A 345 -17.73 35.11 4.41
CA TYR A 345 -18.67 34.48 5.33
C TYR A 345 -19.99 35.29 5.39
N GLY A 346 -20.98 34.74 6.06
CA GLY A 346 -22.31 35.32 6.18
C GLY A 346 -22.57 35.97 7.53
N GLY A 347 -23.80 35.79 8.02
CA GLY A 347 -24.30 36.50 9.19
C GLY A 347 -24.48 37.99 8.94
N ARG A 348 -24.74 38.75 10.03
CA ARG A 348 -24.92 40.21 9.95
C ARG A 348 -23.65 40.94 9.50
N ASN A 349 -22.50 40.44 9.93
CA ASN A 349 -21.22 41.13 9.74
C ASN A 349 -20.54 40.78 8.40
N LYS A 350 -21.02 39.77 7.67
CA LYS A 350 -20.47 39.30 6.38
C LYS A 350 -18.94 39.28 6.34
N THR A 351 -18.33 38.71 7.39
CA THR A 351 -16.89 38.81 7.62
C THR A 351 -16.09 38.16 6.50
N VAL A 352 -14.88 38.63 6.28
CA VAL A 352 -13.96 38.05 5.31
C VAL A 352 -12.79 37.41 6.03
N ALA A 353 -12.46 36.17 5.66
CA ALA A 353 -11.27 35.49 6.14
C ALA A 353 -10.17 35.58 5.08
N THR A 354 -8.97 35.99 5.53
CA THR A 354 -7.76 35.98 4.70
C THR A 354 -6.92 34.78 5.11
N PRO A 355 -6.72 33.79 4.23
CA PRO A 355 -5.84 32.67 4.53
C PRO A 355 -4.41 33.14 4.79
N ASN A 356 -3.80 32.64 5.86
CA ASN A 356 -2.39 32.83 6.17
C ASN A 356 -1.69 31.48 6.09
N GLN A 357 -0.65 31.37 5.26
CA GLN A 357 0.06 30.11 5.00
C GLN A 357 -0.89 28.93 4.70
N GLY A 358 -1.95 29.19 3.93
CA GLY A 358 -2.94 28.19 3.51
C GLY A 358 -3.98 27.83 4.58
N VAL A 359 -4.01 28.50 5.74
CA VAL A 359 -4.93 28.21 6.84
C VAL A 359 -5.75 29.44 7.23
N TRP A 360 -6.99 29.22 7.62
CA TRP A 360 -7.85 30.21 8.28
C TRP A 360 -8.73 29.51 9.31
N ASP A 361 -9.40 30.29 10.16
CA ASP A 361 -10.38 29.77 11.11
C ASP A 361 -11.72 30.49 11.03
N MET A 362 -12.71 29.95 11.75
CA MET A 362 -14.06 30.50 11.84
C MET A 362 -14.33 31.35 13.09
N ARG A 363 -13.31 31.72 13.88
CA ARG A 363 -13.54 32.53 15.08
C ARG A 363 -14.14 33.88 14.68
N GLY A 364 -15.28 34.23 15.28
CA GLY A 364 -16.04 35.44 14.98
C GLY A 364 -16.74 35.44 13.61
N LYS A 365 -16.90 34.28 12.95
CA LYS A 365 -17.50 34.17 11.61
C LYS A 365 -18.69 33.22 11.62
N GLN A 366 -19.71 33.55 10.84
CA GLN A 366 -20.91 32.74 10.65
C GLN A 366 -20.98 32.24 9.21
N PHE A 367 -21.57 31.07 9.00
CA PHE A 367 -21.71 30.50 7.67
C PHE A 367 -22.37 31.47 6.69
N TYR A 368 -21.93 31.42 5.42
CA TYR A 368 -22.50 32.22 4.34
C TYR A 368 -24.01 32.00 4.22
N ALA A 369 -24.43 30.74 4.19
CA ALA A 369 -25.81 30.30 4.36
C ALA A 369 -25.83 29.17 5.40
N GLY A 370 -26.15 29.52 6.63
CA GLY A 370 -26.29 28.56 7.73
C GLY A 370 -27.70 27.97 7.78
N ILE A 371 -27.80 26.65 7.94
CA ILE A 371 -29.08 25.96 8.09
C ILE A 371 -29.55 26.00 9.54
N GLU A 372 -30.82 26.34 9.73
CA GLU A 372 -31.51 26.20 11.01
C GLU A 372 -31.96 24.74 11.21
N ILE A 373 -31.53 24.11 12.30
CA ILE A 373 -31.84 22.71 12.61
C ILE A 373 -32.89 22.66 13.71
N LYS A 374 -34.12 22.28 13.35
CA LYS A 374 -35.31 22.22 14.20
C LYS A 374 -35.60 20.82 14.71
N VAL A 375 -35.57 19.83 13.80
CA VAL A 375 -35.91 18.43 14.12
C VAL A 375 -34.70 17.57 13.84
N TRP A 376 -34.13 17.00 14.90
CA TRP A 376 -32.91 16.19 14.83
C TRP A 376 -32.90 15.12 15.92
N ALA A 377 -32.19 14.03 15.67
CA ALA A 377 -32.14 12.86 16.55
C ALA A 377 -30.70 12.46 16.88
N VAL A 378 -30.53 11.75 18.00
CA VAL A 378 -29.28 11.12 18.43
C VAL A 378 -29.49 9.61 18.55
N ALA A 379 -28.64 8.84 17.86
CA ALA A 379 -28.59 7.38 17.97
C ALA A 379 -27.21 6.95 18.49
N CYS A 380 -27.14 6.41 19.70
CA CYS A 380 -25.89 6.04 20.34
C CYS A 380 -25.62 4.53 20.26
N PHE A 381 -24.68 4.12 19.41
CA PHE A 381 -24.24 2.73 19.27
C PHE A 381 -23.02 2.39 20.16
N ALA A 382 -22.56 3.36 20.96
CA ALA A 382 -21.55 3.09 21.98
C ALA A 382 -22.23 2.54 23.24
N PRO A 383 -21.61 1.57 23.95
CA PRO A 383 -22.16 1.06 25.20
C PRO A 383 -22.40 2.18 26.22
N GLN A 384 -23.52 2.13 26.93
CA GLN A 384 -23.90 3.15 27.92
C GLN A 384 -22.83 3.36 29.01
N LYS A 385 -22.12 2.29 29.40
CA LYS A 385 -20.99 2.38 30.33
C LYS A 385 -19.84 3.27 29.81
N GLN A 386 -19.62 3.29 28.50
CA GLN A 386 -18.59 4.10 27.85
C GLN A 386 -19.08 5.52 27.53
N CYS A 387 -20.37 5.64 27.18
CA CYS A 387 -21.00 6.91 26.81
C CYS A 387 -22.29 7.07 27.59
N ARG A 388 -22.19 7.60 28.81
CA ARG A 388 -23.32 7.83 29.70
C ARG A 388 -24.21 8.99 29.21
N GLU A 389 -25.43 9.08 29.74
CA GLU A 389 -26.40 10.11 29.33
C GLU A 389 -25.95 11.53 29.65
N ASP A 390 -25.23 11.74 30.77
CA ASP A 390 -24.64 13.04 31.13
C ASP A 390 -23.63 13.52 30.07
N LEU A 391 -22.86 12.59 29.50
CA LEU A 391 -21.90 12.89 28.43
C LEU A 391 -22.62 13.24 27.12
N LEU A 392 -23.71 12.53 26.79
CA LEU A 392 -24.55 12.85 25.62
C LEU A 392 -25.17 14.24 25.72
N LYS A 393 -25.66 14.59 26.92
CA LYS A 393 -26.23 15.91 27.20
C LYS A 393 -25.16 17.00 27.10
N SER A 394 -24.01 16.82 27.75
CA SER A 394 -22.89 17.76 27.68
C SER A 394 -22.40 17.98 26.25
N PHE A 395 -22.24 16.90 25.47
CA PHE A 395 -21.89 16.98 24.05
C PHE A 395 -22.94 17.78 23.26
N THR A 396 -24.23 17.48 23.46
CA THR A 396 -25.33 18.16 22.77
C THR A 396 -25.35 19.65 23.09
N ASP A 397 -25.23 20.03 24.35
CA ASP A 397 -25.27 21.44 24.76
C ASP A 397 -24.06 22.22 24.19
N GLN A 398 -22.88 21.62 24.18
CA GLN A 398 -21.70 22.22 23.56
C GLN A 398 -21.82 22.32 22.04
N LEU A 399 -22.32 21.28 21.37
CA LEU A 399 -22.56 21.31 19.93
C LEU A 399 -23.55 22.40 19.55
N ARG A 400 -24.65 22.53 20.31
CA ARG A 400 -25.65 23.59 20.12
C ARG A 400 -25.03 24.97 20.26
N LYS A 401 -24.22 25.20 21.31
CA LYS A 401 -23.49 26.47 21.50
C LYS A 401 -22.61 26.81 20.29
N ILE A 402 -21.72 25.90 19.90
CA ILE A 402 -20.80 26.13 18.78
C ILE A 402 -21.54 26.29 17.45
N SER A 403 -22.62 25.53 17.23
CA SER A 403 -23.45 25.63 16.03
C SER A 403 -24.11 27.01 15.90
N LYS A 404 -24.58 27.56 17.02
CA LYS A 404 -25.15 28.91 17.09
C LYS A 404 -24.11 29.98 16.78
N ASP A 405 -22.92 29.86 17.37
CA ASP A 405 -21.81 30.79 17.11
C ASP A 405 -21.39 30.78 15.63
N ALA A 406 -21.46 29.60 14.99
CA ALA A 406 -21.19 29.42 13.56
C ALA A 406 -22.36 29.85 12.64
N GLY A 407 -23.51 30.27 13.17
CA GLY A 407 -24.67 30.68 12.38
C GLY A 407 -25.51 29.53 11.81
N MET A 408 -25.35 28.31 12.33
CA MET A 408 -26.19 27.13 12.04
C MET A 408 -26.92 26.71 13.32
N PRO A 409 -27.95 27.45 13.78
CA PRO A 409 -28.53 27.24 15.09
C PRO A 409 -29.25 25.88 15.16
N ILE A 410 -28.86 25.06 16.14
CA ILE A 410 -29.61 23.86 16.55
C ILE A 410 -30.62 24.24 17.63
N GLN A 411 -31.90 24.21 17.26
CA GLN A 411 -33.01 24.52 18.14
C GLN A 411 -33.40 23.32 19.00
N GLY A 412 -33.73 23.60 20.27
CA GLY A 412 -34.22 22.60 21.21
C GLY A 412 -33.26 21.45 21.51
N GLN A 413 -33.78 20.47 22.25
CA GLN A 413 -33.16 19.17 22.48
C GLN A 413 -33.52 18.23 21.32
N PRO A 414 -32.77 17.13 21.09
CA PRO A 414 -33.11 16.20 20.02
C PRO A 414 -34.49 15.57 20.27
N CYS A 415 -35.26 15.36 19.20
CA CYS A 415 -36.60 14.76 19.28
C CYS A 415 -36.56 13.26 19.66
N PHE A 416 -35.39 12.65 19.54
CA PHE A 416 -35.11 11.26 19.90
C PHE A 416 -33.66 11.11 20.36
N CYS A 417 -33.44 10.42 21.47
CA CYS A 417 -32.10 10.06 21.97
C CYS A 417 -32.15 8.66 22.60
N LYS A 418 -31.57 7.65 21.93
CA LYS A 418 -31.56 6.26 22.43
C LYS A 418 -30.25 5.54 22.14
N TYR A 419 -29.98 4.53 22.98
CA TYR A 419 -28.93 3.56 22.76
C TYR A 419 -29.37 2.42 21.84
N ALA A 420 -28.44 1.90 21.05
CA ALA A 420 -28.62 0.75 20.18
C ALA A 420 -27.35 -0.10 20.13
N GLN A 421 -27.46 -1.34 19.64
CA GLN A 421 -26.32 -2.23 19.45
C GLN A 421 -26.46 -3.01 18.14
N GLY A 422 -25.32 -3.34 17.54
CA GLY A 422 -25.27 -4.11 16.29
C GLY A 422 -25.65 -3.29 15.05
N ALA A 423 -25.26 -3.81 13.88
CA ALA A 423 -25.62 -3.20 12.59
C ALA A 423 -27.11 -3.41 12.28
N ASP A 424 -27.67 -4.55 12.70
CA ASP A 424 -29.05 -4.95 12.39
C ASP A 424 -30.11 -4.00 12.99
N SER A 425 -29.76 -3.23 14.02
CA SER A 425 -30.67 -2.26 14.63
C SER A 425 -30.73 -0.90 13.91
N VAL A 426 -29.83 -0.63 12.97
CA VAL A 426 -29.75 0.64 12.23
C VAL A 426 -31.00 0.86 11.37
N GLU A 427 -31.32 -0.10 10.50
CA GLU A 427 -32.42 0.04 9.54
C GLU A 427 -33.79 0.17 10.23
N PRO A 428 -34.16 -0.69 11.20
CA PRO A 428 -35.43 -0.55 11.92
C PRO A 428 -35.54 0.80 12.65
N MET A 429 -34.46 1.23 13.30
CA MET A 429 -34.43 2.52 14.01
C MET A 429 -34.62 3.69 13.04
N PHE A 430 -33.93 3.69 11.90
CA PHE A 430 -34.02 4.80 10.95
C PHE A 430 -35.38 4.84 10.24
N LYS A 431 -35.96 3.67 9.92
CA LYS A 431 -37.34 3.57 9.42
C LYS A 431 -38.33 4.19 10.42
N HIS A 432 -38.21 3.82 11.69
CA HIS A 432 -39.02 4.41 12.76
C HIS A 432 -38.82 5.93 12.85
N LEU A 433 -37.58 6.41 12.85
CA LEU A 433 -37.28 7.84 12.92
C LEU A 433 -37.91 8.63 11.75
N LYS A 434 -37.81 8.09 10.52
CA LYS A 434 -38.36 8.72 9.32
C LYS A 434 -39.89 8.80 9.33
N LEU A 435 -40.57 7.77 9.83
CA LEU A 435 -42.02 7.70 9.88
C LEU A 435 -42.62 8.50 11.05
N THR A 436 -41.94 8.52 12.19
CA THR A 436 -42.46 9.13 13.43
C THR A 436 -42.22 10.64 13.48
N TYR A 437 -41.06 11.11 13.03
CA TYR A 437 -40.66 12.51 13.19
C TYR A 437 -40.71 13.26 11.85
N VAL A 438 -41.88 13.83 11.56
CA VAL A 438 -42.09 14.65 10.35
C VAL A 438 -41.10 15.82 10.33
N GLY A 439 -40.43 16.00 9.19
CA GLY A 439 -39.44 17.07 9.02
C GLY A 439 -38.08 16.79 9.67
N LEU A 440 -37.76 15.56 10.07
CA LEU A 440 -36.46 15.18 10.60
C LEU A 440 -35.32 15.55 9.62
N GLN A 441 -34.44 16.45 10.05
CA GLN A 441 -33.35 16.99 9.23
C GLN A 441 -32.06 16.19 9.40
N LEU A 442 -31.75 15.71 10.60
CA LEU A 442 -30.43 15.12 10.91
C LEU A 442 -30.52 14.00 11.94
N ILE A 443 -29.77 12.93 11.70
CA ILE A 443 -29.44 11.92 12.72
C ILE A 443 -27.95 12.02 13.07
N VAL A 444 -27.64 12.36 14.31
CA VAL A 444 -26.28 12.28 14.87
C VAL A 444 -26.07 10.87 15.41
N VAL A 445 -25.08 10.15 14.89
CA VAL A 445 -24.83 8.74 15.23
C VAL A 445 -23.52 8.61 15.99
N ILE A 446 -23.55 8.08 17.21
CA ILE A 446 -22.36 7.93 18.04
C ILE A 446 -21.84 6.50 17.95
N LEU A 447 -20.57 6.33 17.59
CA LEU A 447 -19.95 5.03 17.30
C LEU A 447 -18.81 4.71 18.28
N PRO A 448 -18.64 3.44 18.71
CA PRO A 448 -17.60 3.04 19.67
C PRO A 448 -16.18 3.00 19.10
N GLY A 449 -15.99 3.34 17.81
CA GLY A 449 -14.70 3.26 17.11
C GLY A 449 -14.88 2.70 15.71
N LYS A 450 -13.97 1.81 15.29
CA LYS A 450 -14.09 1.05 14.03
C LYS A 450 -15.13 -0.06 14.22
N THR A 451 -16.22 0.02 13.48
CA THR A 451 -17.38 -0.89 13.62
C THR A 451 -18.09 -1.06 12.27
N PRO A 452 -18.66 -2.25 11.96
CA PRO A 452 -19.49 -2.43 10.76
C PRO A 452 -20.71 -1.52 10.73
N VAL A 453 -21.17 -1.03 11.90
CA VAL A 453 -22.31 -0.11 12.02
C VAL A 453 -22.13 1.16 11.17
N TYR A 454 -20.90 1.66 11.00
CA TYR A 454 -20.65 2.84 10.15
C TYR A 454 -21.11 2.63 8.71
N ALA A 455 -20.73 1.48 8.13
CA ALA A 455 -21.09 1.16 6.75
C ALA A 455 -22.61 1.00 6.61
N GLU A 456 -23.24 0.36 7.59
CA GLU A 456 -24.69 0.16 7.59
C GLU A 456 -25.47 1.47 7.76
N VAL A 457 -25.04 2.37 8.65
CA VAL A 457 -25.60 3.72 8.79
C VAL A 457 -25.55 4.48 7.47
N LYS A 458 -24.43 4.35 6.73
CA LYS A 458 -24.25 5.01 5.43
C LYS A 458 -25.09 4.37 4.35
N ARG A 459 -25.16 3.04 4.29
CA ARG A 459 -26.05 2.31 3.38
C ARG A 459 -27.49 2.73 3.59
N VAL A 460 -28.01 2.63 4.82
CA VAL A 460 -29.40 2.94 5.12
C VAL A 460 -29.71 4.43 4.93
N GLY A 461 -28.87 5.32 5.48
CA GLY A 461 -29.07 6.77 5.41
C GLY A 461 -28.94 7.31 3.99
N ASP A 462 -27.84 7.02 3.31
CA ASP A 462 -27.49 7.67 2.04
C ASP A 462 -28.17 7.01 0.84
N THR A 463 -28.48 5.69 0.89
CA THR A 463 -29.00 4.94 -0.28
C THR A 463 -30.44 4.45 -0.13
N LEU A 464 -30.86 4.01 1.07
CA LEU A 464 -32.17 3.38 1.24
C LEU A 464 -33.26 4.39 1.63
N LEU A 465 -32.97 5.27 2.59
CA LEU A 465 -33.97 6.15 3.19
C LEU A 465 -33.76 7.63 2.85
N GLY A 466 -32.61 8.03 2.31
CA GLY A 466 -32.32 9.42 1.95
C GLY A 466 -32.34 10.35 3.16
N MET A 467 -31.69 9.98 4.26
CA MET A 467 -31.64 10.72 5.51
C MET A 467 -30.24 11.23 5.79
N ALA A 468 -30.10 12.51 6.14
CA ALA A 468 -28.80 13.06 6.48
C ALA A 468 -28.29 12.49 7.82
N THR A 469 -27.09 11.90 7.78
CA THR A 469 -26.45 11.25 8.94
C THR A 469 -25.09 11.85 9.24
N GLN A 470 -24.83 12.16 10.51
CA GLN A 470 -23.52 12.61 10.98
C GLN A 470 -22.97 11.70 12.07
N CYS A 471 -22.02 10.84 11.71
CA CYS A 471 -21.36 9.95 12.65
C CYS A 471 -20.28 10.66 13.46
N VAL A 472 -20.16 10.35 14.75
CA VAL A 472 -19.13 10.87 15.66
C VAL A 472 -18.56 9.71 16.47
N GLN A 473 -17.23 9.64 16.60
CA GLN A 473 -16.62 8.64 17.48
C GLN A 473 -16.87 8.99 18.94
N VAL A 474 -17.17 7.99 19.77
CA VAL A 474 -17.46 8.15 21.20
C VAL A 474 -16.38 8.93 21.94
N LYS A 475 -15.09 8.75 21.59
CA LYS A 475 -13.99 9.51 22.19
C LYS A 475 -14.12 11.02 22.03
N ASN A 476 -14.71 11.49 20.92
CA ASN A 476 -14.95 12.91 20.64
C ASN A 476 -16.25 13.43 21.26
N VAL A 477 -17.10 12.54 21.76
CA VAL A 477 -18.30 12.86 22.57
C VAL A 477 -17.92 12.95 24.04
N VAL A 478 -17.14 11.98 24.53
CA VAL A 478 -16.63 11.94 25.91
C VAL A 478 -15.70 13.13 26.18
N LYS A 479 -14.79 13.43 25.24
CA LYS A 479 -13.89 14.58 25.32
C LYS A 479 -14.08 15.48 24.11
N THR A 480 -14.95 16.47 24.28
CA THR A 480 -15.22 17.48 23.26
C THR A 480 -14.10 18.52 23.19
N SER A 481 -13.87 19.07 22.00
CA SER A 481 -13.07 20.28 21.82
C SER A 481 -13.78 21.24 20.88
N PRO A 482 -13.71 22.57 21.11
CA PRO A 482 -14.37 23.56 20.24
C PRO A 482 -13.98 23.40 18.77
N GLN A 483 -12.70 23.10 18.50
CA GLN A 483 -12.22 22.86 17.14
C GLN A 483 -12.91 21.65 16.48
N THR A 484 -13.05 20.53 17.21
CA THR A 484 -13.70 19.32 16.69
C THR A 484 -15.18 19.57 16.42
N LEU A 485 -15.87 20.28 17.32
CA LEU A 485 -17.29 20.61 17.16
C LEU A 485 -17.52 21.62 16.03
N SER A 486 -16.63 22.60 15.86
CA SER A 486 -16.65 23.54 14.74
C SER A 486 -16.48 22.80 13.41
N ASN A 487 -15.48 21.91 13.32
CA ASN A 487 -15.29 21.05 12.15
C ASN A 487 -16.48 20.10 11.90
N LEU A 488 -17.19 19.69 12.95
CA LEU A 488 -18.42 18.92 12.82
C LEU A 488 -19.54 19.75 12.21
N CYS A 489 -19.71 21.01 12.65
CA CYS A 489 -20.69 21.95 12.11
C CYS A 489 -20.45 22.24 10.62
N LEU A 490 -19.19 22.36 10.17
CA LEU A 490 -18.86 22.49 8.75
C LEU A 490 -19.52 21.40 7.90
N LYS A 491 -19.49 20.16 8.39
CA LYS A 491 -20.02 18.98 7.70
C LYS A 491 -21.53 18.90 7.79
N ILE A 492 -22.10 19.25 8.95
CA ILE A 492 -23.55 19.24 9.15
C ILE A 492 -24.20 20.28 8.25
N ASN A 493 -23.70 21.52 8.25
CA ASN A 493 -24.28 22.60 7.45
C ASN A 493 -24.32 22.22 5.96
N ALA A 494 -23.20 21.73 5.42
CA ALA A 494 -23.11 21.29 4.03
C ALA A 494 -24.07 20.12 3.70
N LYS A 495 -24.22 19.14 4.61
CA LYS A 495 -25.14 18.01 4.42
C LYS A 495 -26.61 18.42 4.39
N LEU A 496 -26.96 19.51 5.05
CA LEU A 496 -28.31 20.04 5.08
C LEU A 496 -28.56 21.11 4.00
N GLY A 497 -27.62 21.29 3.06
CA GLY A 497 -27.75 22.21 1.92
C GLY A 497 -27.24 23.63 2.19
N GLY A 498 -26.57 23.87 3.32
CA GLY A 498 -25.97 25.17 3.64
C GLY A 498 -24.66 25.44 2.89
N ILE A 499 -24.30 26.72 2.83
CA ILE A 499 -23.05 27.21 2.23
C ILE A 499 -22.14 27.72 3.35
N ASN A 500 -20.97 27.12 3.52
CA ASN A 500 -20.08 27.48 4.62
C ASN A 500 -19.43 28.86 4.39
N ASN A 501 -18.86 29.07 3.20
CA ASN A 501 -18.25 30.32 2.75
C ASN A 501 -18.22 30.34 1.22
N VAL A 502 -17.91 31.50 0.63
CA VAL A 502 -17.70 31.65 -0.82
C VAL A 502 -16.41 32.41 -1.10
N LEU A 503 -15.82 32.24 -2.28
CA LEU A 503 -14.80 33.17 -2.76
C LEU A 503 -15.42 34.56 -2.88
N VAL A 504 -14.67 35.58 -2.45
CA VAL A 504 -15.08 36.98 -2.61
C VAL A 504 -15.41 37.27 -4.08
N PRO A 505 -16.64 37.73 -4.42
CA PRO A 505 -17.13 37.74 -5.81
C PRO A 505 -16.28 38.53 -6.82
N HIS A 506 -15.60 39.59 -6.41
CA HIS A 506 -14.75 40.41 -7.30
C HIS A 506 -13.34 39.84 -7.50
N GLN A 507 -13.02 38.70 -6.86
CA GLN A 507 -11.79 37.93 -7.09
C GLN A 507 -12.04 36.68 -7.96
N ARG A 508 -13.24 36.55 -8.54
CA ARG A 508 -13.61 35.42 -9.41
C ARG A 508 -13.17 35.61 -10.85
#